data_AF-A0A167KUS5-F1
#
_entry.id   AF-A0A167KUS5-F1
#
_cell.length_a   1.000
_cell.length_b   1.000
_cell.length_c   1.000
_cell.angle_alpha   90.00
_cell.angle_beta   90.00
_cell.angle_gamma   90.00
#
_symmetry.space_group_name_H-M   'P 1'
#
loop_
_entity.id
_entity.type
_entity.pdbx_description
1 polymer ?
#
loop_
_entity_poly.entity_id
_entity_poly.type
_entity_poly.pdbx_seq_one_letter_code
_entity_poly.pdbx_strand_id
1 'polypeptide(L)' 'MKRFYYSETGCFWICYISIKEIKNDKEMYEFMENSNDFGVDQDKSRSEDIMNLNIKAMTELVKH' A
#
# COMPACT_ATOMS: atom_id res chain seq x y z
N MET A 1 9.01 -3.87 -5.60
CA MET A 1 9.05 -5.07 -4.73
C MET A 1 7.94 -4.95 -3.70
N LYS A 2 7.29 -6.04 -3.31
CA LYS A 2 6.27 -6.02 -2.25
C LYS A 2 6.94 -5.76 -0.90
N ARG A 3 6.41 -4.80 -0.15
CA ARG A 3 6.92 -4.37 1.16
C ARG A 3 5.77 -4.09 2.11
N PHE A 4 6.09 -4.05 3.40
CA PHE A 4 5.15 -3.72 4.47
C PHE A 4 5.74 -2.67 5.39
N TYR A 5 4.88 -1.81 5.93
CA TYR A 5 5.20 -0.89 7.01
C TYR A 5 3.99 -0.83 7.96
N TYR A 6 4.23 -0.72 9.26
CA TYR A 6 3.19 -0.52 10.25
C TYR A 6 3.29 0.91 10.78
N SER A 7 2.18 1.64 10.69
CA SER A 7 2.08 2.98 11.26
C SER A 7 1.66 2.87 12.73
N GLU A 8 2.54 3.27 13.63
CA GLU A 8 2.21 3.36 15.07
C GLU A 8 1.18 4.48 15.33
N THR A 9 1.28 5.60 14.60
CA THR A 9 0.35 6.73 14.75
C THR A 9 -1.03 6.41 14.15
N GLY A 10 -1.05 5.75 13.00
CA GLY A 10 -2.28 5.36 12.31
C GLY A 10 -2.91 4.06 12.80
N CYS A 11 -2.15 3.22 13.51
CA CYS A 11 -2.54 1.88 13.96
C CYS A 11 -3.01 0.98 12.80
N PHE A 12 -2.29 0.98 11.68
CA PHE A 12 -2.57 0.13 10.52
C PHE A 12 -1.31 -0.31 9.79
N TRP A 13 -1.42 -1.42 9.05
CA TRP A 13 -0.44 -1.88 8.09
C TRP A 13 -0.70 -1.28 6.73
N ILE A 14 0.38 -0.91 6.03
CA ILE A 14 0.39 -0.69 4.59
C ILE A 14 1.17 -1.82 3.91
N CYS A 15 0.57 -2.43 2.88
CA CYS A 15 1.27 -3.25 1.89
C CYS A 15 1.43 -2.42 0.62
N TYR A 16 2.65 -2.34 0.07
CA TYR A 16 2.94 -1.48 -1.07
C TYR A 16 3.98 -2.08 -2.01
N ILE A 17 3.94 -1.67 -3.28
CA ILE A 17 4.97 -1.98 -4.27
C ILE A 17 5.92 -0.79 -4.44
N SER A 18 7.16 -0.94 -3.99
CA SER A 18 8.20 0.07 -4.22
C SER A 18 9.60 -0.54 -4.24
N ILE A 19 10.55 0.19 -4.84
CA ILE A 19 11.99 -0.10 -4.70
C ILE A 19 12.47 0.49 -3.37
N LYS A 20 12.09 1.73 -3.07
CA LYS A 20 12.40 2.45 -1.83
C LYS A 20 11.54 1.89 -0.69
N GLU A 21 12.19 1.62 0.43
CA GLU A 21 11.51 1.20 1.66
C GLU A 21 11.04 2.43 2.43
N ILE A 22 9.80 2.40 2.89
CA ILE A 22 9.22 3.38 3.82
C ILE A 22 9.79 3.11 5.21
N LYS A 23 10.35 4.14 5.84
CA LYS A 23 10.99 4.04 7.17
C LYS A 23 10.21 4.70 8.30
N ASN A 24 9.22 5.53 7.99
CA ASN A 24 8.45 6.29 8.96
C ASN A 24 7.08 6.69 8.39
N ASP A 25 6.18 7.16 9.28
CA ASP A 25 4.82 7.57 8.93
C ASP A 25 4.79 8.69 7.89
N LYS A 26 5.73 9.63 7.94
CA LYS A 26 5.79 10.72 6.96
C LYS A 26 6.02 10.18 5.54
N GLU A 27 7.00 9.31 5.36
CA GLU A 27 7.26 8.63 4.08
C GLU A 27 6.08 7.76 3.63
N MET A 28 5.34 7.18 4.58
CA MET A 28 4.16 6.38 4.30
C MET A 28 3.01 7.22 3.74
N TYR A 29 2.70 8.35 4.38
CA TYR A 29 1.68 9.27 3.87
C TYR A 29 2.10 9.89 2.53
N GLU A 30 3.35 10.31 2.38
CA GLU A 30 3.88 10.81 1.10
C GLU A 30 3.75 9.75 -0.01
N PHE A 31 3.97 8.47 0.30
CA PHE A 31 3.77 7.39 -0.66
C PHE A 31 2.29 7.24 -1.05
N MET A 32 1.39 7.22 -0.07
CA MET A 32 -0.06 7.06 -0.29
C MET A 32 -0.66 8.20 -1.11
N GLU A 33 -0.13 9.41 -0.99
CA GLU A 33 -0.56 10.57 -1.78
C GLU A 33 -0.12 10.50 -3.26
N ASN A 34 0.96 9.76 -3.55
CA ASN A 34 1.62 9.76 -4.87
C ASN A 34 1.56 8.42 -5.62
N SER A 35 0.92 7.40 -5.04
CA SER A 35 0.86 6.05 -5.62
C SER A 35 -0.51 5.43 -5.39
N ASN A 36 -0.94 4.56 -6.30
CA ASN A 36 -2.12 3.71 -6.12
C ASN A 36 -1.75 2.24 -5.87
N ASP A 37 -0.45 1.91 -5.87
CA ASP A 37 0.07 0.55 -5.74
C ASP A 37 0.24 0.13 -4.27
N PHE A 38 -0.83 0.31 -3.48
CA PHE A 38 -0.87 -0.08 -2.07
C PHE A 38 -2.25 -0.54 -1.59
N GLY A 39 -2.26 -1.16 -0.42
CA GLY A 39 -3.44 -1.43 0.37
C GLY A 39 -3.16 -1.19 1.86
N VAL A 40 -4.18 -0.78 2.61
CA VAL A 40 -4.09 -0.51 4.05
C VAL A 40 -5.14 -1.30 4.81
N ASP A 41 -4.77 -1.86 5.96
CA ASP A 41 -5.69 -2.54 6.88
C ASP A 41 -5.06 -2.65 8.27
N GLN A 42 -5.86 -2.89 9.32
CA GLN A 42 -5.33 -3.19 10.66
C GLN A 42 -4.63 -4.56 10.71
N ASP A 43 -5.00 -5.49 9.83
CA ASP A 43 -4.33 -6.77 9.66
C ASP A 43 -3.33 -6.75 8.50
N LYS A 44 -2.14 -7.31 8.75
CA LYS A 44 -1.05 -7.33 7.77
C LYS A 44 -1.41 -8.10 6.50
N SER A 45 -2.08 -9.25 6.63
CA SER A 45 -2.44 -10.08 5.46
C SER A 45 -3.53 -9.39 4.64
N ARG A 46 -4.51 -8.79 5.30
CA ARG A 46 -5.58 -8.02 4.64
C ARG A 46 -5.06 -6.81 3.87
N SER A 47 -4.04 -6.13 4.38
CA SER A 47 -3.41 -5.01 3.65
C SER A 47 -2.84 -5.46 2.29
N GLU A 48 -2.34 -6.70 2.19
CA GLU A 48 -1.90 -7.29 0.94
C GLU A 48 -3.07 -7.64 0.02
N ASP A 49 -4.15 -8.22 0.55
CA ASP A 49 -5.34 -8.54 -0.23
C ASP A 49 -5.94 -7.27 -0.88
N ILE A 50 -6.01 -6.18 -0.13
CA ILE A 50 -6.48 -4.88 -0.64
C ILE A 50 -5.55 -4.34 -1.72
N MET A 51 -4.23 -4.41 -1.54
CA MET A 51 -3.27 -3.99 -2.56
C MET A 51 -3.49 -4.78 -3.87
N ASN A 52 -3.66 -6.09 -3.79
CA ASN A 52 -3.88 -6.94 -4.95
C ASN A 52 -5.21 -6.61 -5.66
N LEU A 53 -6.27 -6.30 -4.90
CA LEU A 53 -7.55 -5.85 -5.46
C LEU A 53 -7.41 -4.50 -6.17
N ASN A 54 -6.70 -3.54 -5.58
CA ASN A 54 -6.47 -2.23 -6.18
C ASN A 54 -5.69 -2.33 -7.49
N ILE A 55 -4.61 -3.12 -7.52
CA ILE A 55 -3.81 -3.38 -8.73
C ILE A 55 -4.66 -4.04 -9.82
N LYS A 56 -5.48 -5.03 -9.45
CA LYS A 56 -6.38 -5.73 -10.38
C LYS A 56 -7.41 -4.76 -10.98
N ALA A 57 -8.04 -3.93 -10.14
CA ALA A 57 -9.02 -2.94 -10.58
C ALA A 57 -8.40 -1.92 -11.56
N MET A 58 -7.19 -1.42 -11.28
CA MET A 58 -6.49 -0.52 -12.21
C MET A 58 -6.13 -1.22 -13.53
N THR A 59 -5.70 -2.48 -13.48
CA THR A 59 -5.36 -3.25 -14.68
C THR A 59 -6.59 -3.48 -15.58
N GLU A 60 -7.77 -3.65 -14.98
CA GLU A 60 -9.03 -3.78 -15.71
C GLU A 60 -9.49 -2.46 -16.33
N LEU A 61 -9.29 -1.32 -15.63
CA LEU A 61 -9.62 0.02 -16.14
C LEU A 61 -8.76 0.45 -17.35
N VAL A 62 -7.50 0.03 -17.41
CA VAL A 62 -6.57 0.41 -18.50
C VAL A 62 -6.82 -0.39 -19.80
N LYS A 63 -7.59 -1.48 -19.75
CA LYS A 63 -7.87 -2.34 -20.92
C LYS A 63 -9.03 -1.86 -21.81
N HIS A 64 -9.70 -0.76 -21.45
CA HIS A 64 -10.83 -0.17 -22.18
C HIS A 64 -10.51 1.25 -22.62
#